data_AF-A0A7Y8HYC5-F1
#
_entry.id   AF-A0A7Y8HYC5-F1
#
_cell.length_a   1.000
_cell.length_b   1.000
_cell.length_c   1.000
_cell.angle_alpha   90.00
_cell.angle_beta   90.00
_cell.angle_gamma   90.00
#
_symmetry.space_group_name_H-M   'P 1'
#
loop_
_entity.id
_entity.type
_entity.pdbx_description
1 polymer ?
#
loop_
_entity_poly.entity_id
_entity_poly.type
_entity_poly.pdbx_seq_one_letter_code
_entity_poly.pdbx_strand_id
1 'polypeptide(L)'
;MKKNPLITIGLIIILMLSISFSETKAQTMNDYCQIPPFVGFAVEPNILFVIDVSGSMSWKAYSYNDTDTDGDGYLDNYNPNVSYEGYFNPSKIYKLDANGIYEETTPTGVPCTCTCIRWRCRNFNWGGCVWHGGGCSRWGCCIEEQCTGDCNLESGNYLNYLNMARIDLLRWAITGGTPSSCTGSQTFNSGYCNPELWDQPGNDVKVGNVCNNNLMLMVME
;
A
#
# COMPACT_ATOMS: atom_id res chain seq x y z
N MET A 1 -14.36 45.76 -41.83
CA MET A 1 -15.23 44.58 -41.65
C MET A 1 -16.04 44.76 -40.37
N LYS A 2 -17.38 44.76 -40.44
CA LYS A 2 -18.22 44.79 -39.22
C LYS A 2 -18.25 43.39 -38.61
N LYS A 3 -17.90 43.24 -37.33
CA LYS A 3 -18.07 41.98 -36.59
C LYS A 3 -19.56 41.81 -36.28
N ASN A 4 -20.18 40.70 -36.70
CA ASN A 4 -21.60 40.45 -36.48
C ASN A 4 -21.85 39.99 -35.03
N PRO A 5 -22.52 40.78 -34.17
CA PRO A 5 -22.62 40.48 -32.73
C PRO A 5 -23.39 39.19 -32.45
N LEU A 6 -24.33 38.81 -33.33
CA LEU A 6 -25.11 37.58 -33.24
C LEU A 6 -24.25 36.30 -33.24
N ILE A 7 -23.13 36.28 -33.98
CA ILE A 7 -22.26 35.09 -34.06
C ILE A 7 -21.48 34.92 -32.75
N THR A 8 -20.98 36.02 -32.18
CA THR A 8 -20.30 36.02 -30.87
C THR A 8 -21.24 35.65 -29.72
N ILE A 9 -22.51 36.07 -29.77
CA ILE A 9 -23.50 35.71 -28.73
C ILE A 9 -23.84 34.22 -28.80
N GLY A 10 -24.04 33.66 -30.00
CA GLY A 10 -24.31 32.23 -30.18
C GLY A 10 -23.16 31.34 -29.67
N LEU A 11 -21.91 31.73 -29.91
CA LEU A 11 -20.73 31.01 -29.42
C LEU A 11 -20.59 31.01 -27.89
N ILE A 12 -20.98 32.11 -27.22
CA ILE A 12 -20.98 32.20 -25.75
C ILE A 12 -22.08 31.34 -25.13
N ILE A 13 -23.27 31.30 -25.75
CA ILE A 13 -24.39 30.47 -25.27
C ILE A 13 -24.07 28.97 -25.40
N ILE A 14 -23.44 28.55 -26.50
CA ILE A 14 -23.01 27.16 -26.69
C ILE A 14 -21.91 26.76 -25.67
N LEU A 15 -20.99 27.68 -25.35
CA LEU A 15 -19.92 27.42 -24.37
C LEU A 15 -20.43 27.34 -22.91
N MET A 16 -21.53 28.04 -22.57
CA MET A 16 -22.18 27.87 -21.26
C MET A 16 -22.96 26.56 -21.15
N LEU A 17 -23.50 26.03 -22.26
CA LEU A 17 -24.33 24.81 -22.24
C LEU A 17 -23.52 23.52 -22.06
N SER A 18 -22.19 23.57 -22.22
CA SER A 18 -21.29 22.42 -22.05
C SER A 18 -20.81 22.19 -20.60
N ILE A 19 -21.17 23.05 -19.65
CA ILE A 19 -20.80 22.88 -18.23
C ILE A 19 -21.89 22.04 -17.54
N SER A 20 -21.86 20.73 -17.76
CA SER A 20 -22.63 19.79 -16.94
C SER A 20 -22.03 19.76 -15.53
N PHE A 21 -22.71 20.40 -14.58
CA PHE A 21 -22.39 20.24 -13.16
C PHE A 21 -22.71 18.81 -12.73
N SER A 22 -21.70 18.06 -12.28
CA SER A 22 -21.92 16.77 -11.61
C SER A 22 -22.62 17.02 -10.27
N GLU A 23 -23.82 16.46 -10.09
CA GLU A 23 -24.50 16.47 -8.80
C GLU A 23 -23.71 15.62 -7.80
N THR A 24 -23.12 16.26 -6.78
CA THR A 24 -22.60 15.56 -5.60
C THR A 24 -23.77 14.97 -4.82
N LYS A 25 -24.00 13.66 -4.96
CA LYS A 25 -24.97 12.96 -4.12
C LYS A 25 -24.43 12.82 -2.71
N ALA A 26 -25.13 13.39 -1.74
CA ALA A 26 -24.93 13.02 -0.35
C ALA A 26 -25.40 11.56 -0.15
N GLN A 27 -24.66 10.78 0.64
CA GLN A 27 -25.10 9.46 1.09
C GLN A 27 -26.45 9.59 1.82
N THR A 28 -27.30 8.57 1.69
CA THR A 28 -28.63 8.58 2.34
C THR A 28 -28.71 7.48 3.37
N MET A 29 -29.52 7.65 4.43
CA MET A 29 -29.71 6.62 5.47
C MET A 29 -30.30 5.29 4.95
N ASN A 30 -30.61 5.20 3.66
CA ASN A 30 -31.10 4.00 2.99
C ASN A 30 -29.98 2.94 2.77
N ASP A 31 -28.71 3.34 2.88
CA ASP A 31 -27.55 2.47 2.62
C ASP A 31 -27.14 1.62 3.84
N TYR A 32 -27.82 1.77 4.98
CA TYR A 32 -27.53 1.04 6.22
C TYR A 32 -28.54 -0.08 6.52
N CYS A 33 -28.08 -1.33 6.48
CA CYS A 33 -28.89 -2.53 6.77
C CYS A 33 -29.32 -2.70 8.25
N GLN A 34 -29.03 -1.73 9.12
CA GLN A 34 -29.37 -1.73 10.54
C GLN A 34 -29.90 -0.35 10.93
N ILE A 35 -31.22 -0.19 10.98
CA ILE A 35 -31.89 1.04 11.45
C ILE A 35 -32.32 0.81 12.91
N PRO A 36 -31.73 1.49 13.91
CA PRO A 36 -32.15 1.35 15.30
C PRO A 36 -33.61 1.81 15.48
N PRO A 37 -34.44 1.13 16.29
CA PRO A 37 -35.88 1.41 16.41
C PRO A 37 -36.24 2.73 17.12
N PHE A 38 -35.30 3.67 17.25
CA PHE A 38 -35.46 4.94 17.97
C PHE A 38 -35.08 6.20 17.16
N VAL A 39 -34.67 6.08 15.89
CA VAL A 39 -34.31 7.26 15.07
C VAL A 39 -35.57 7.95 14.52
N GLY A 40 -36.32 8.63 15.39
CA GLY A 40 -37.56 9.32 15.03
C GLY A 40 -37.36 10.53 14.10
N PHE A 41 -36.20 11.18 14.18
CA PHE A 41 -35.74 12.22 13.26
C PHE A 41 -34.22 12.15 13.13
N ALA A 42 -33.69 12.24 11.91
CA ALA A 42 -32.25 12.33 11.67
C ALA A 42 -31.78 13.77 11.99
N VAL A 43 -31.32 13.99 13.23
CA VAL A 43 -30.60 15.20 13.62
C VAL A 43 -29.14 15.06 13.19
N GLU A 44 -28.56 16.11 12.62
CA GLU A 44 -27.16 16.13 12.22
C GLU A 44 -26.24 15.88 13.44
N PRO A 45 -25.39 14.84 13.42
CA PRO A 45 -24.60 14.46 14.59
C PRO A 45 -23.33 15.32 14.72
N ASN A 46 -23.23 16.07 15.81
CA ASN A 46 -21.99 16.77 16.17
C ASN A 46 -21.00 15.79 16.83
N ILE A 47 -20.14 15.16 16.03
CA ILE A 47 -19.13 14.19 16.49
C ILE A 47 -17.79 14.89 16.70
N LEU A 48 -17.16 14.68 17.87
CA LEU A 48 -15.79 15.08 18.15
C LEU A 48 -14.95 13.83 18.45
N PHE A 49 -13.94 13.57 17.62
CA PHE A 49 -12.94 12.55 17.89
C PHE A 49 -11.83 13.14 18.78
N VAL A 50 -11.52 12.45 19.88
CA VAL A 50 -10.35 12.71 20.71
C VAL A 50 -9.45 11.48 20.60
N ILE A 51 -8.28 11.65 19.99
CA ILE A 51 -7.38 10.56 19.60
C ILE A 51 -6.09 10.66 20.41
N ASP A 52 -5.61 9.53 20.95
CA ASP A 52 -4.27 9.45 21.53
C ASP A 52 -3.20 9.44 20.43
N VAL A 53 -2.14 10.22 20.62
CA VAL A 53 -0.98 10.31 19.74
C VAL A 53 0.31 10.09 20.56
N SER A 54 0.21 9.37 21.68
CA SER A 54 1.37 8.94 22.46
C SER A 54 2.33 8.09 21.64
N GLY A 55 3.59 8.01 22.07
CA GLY A 55 4.61 7.20 21.38
C GLY A 55 4.29 5.70 21.26
N SER A 56 3.29 5.19 22.01
CA SER A 56 2.81 3.81 21.87
C SER A 56 1.96 3.59 20.61
N MET A 57 1.43 4.66 20.01
CA MET A 57 0.56 4.62 18.82
C MET A 57 1.35 4.53 17.51
N SER A 58 2.63 4.91 17.50
CA SER A 58 3.53 4.71 16.35
C SER A 58 4.20 3.32 16.34
N TRP A 59 3.97 2.50 17.36
CA TRP A 59 4.46 1.12 17.38
C TRP A 59 3.69 0.24 16.40
N LYS A 60 4.36 -0.82 15.94
CA LYS A 60 3.75 -1.86 15.11
C LYS A 60 2.48 -2.40 15.76
N ALA A 61 1.46 -2.59 14.94
CA ALA A 61 0.17 -3.09 15.37
C ALA A 61 0.20 -4.59 15.65
N TYR A 62 0.77 -5.36 14.71
CA TYR A 62 0.76 -6.82 14.73
C TYR A 62 2.11 -7.44 15.13
N SER A 63 3.22 -6.86 14.65
CA SER A 63 4.61 -7.31 14.82
C SER A 63 5.37 -6.61 15.96
N TYR A 64 4.69 -6.23 17.05
CA TYR A 64 5.35 -5.49 18.13
C TYR A 64 6.32 -6.37 18.93
N ASN A 65 7.61 -6.02 18.91
CA ASN A 65 8.73 -6.81 19.44
C ASN A 65 8.86 -8.21 18.80
N ASP A 66 8.31 -8.40 17.60
CA ASP A 66 8.54 -9.62 16.83
C ASP A 66 9.88 -9.56 16.09
N THR A 67 10.50 -10.71 15.87
CA THR A 67 11.85 -10.85 15.31
C THR A 67 11.91 -12.01 14.33
N ASP A 68 12.85 -11.97 13.40
CA ASP A 68 13.28 -13.12 12.60
C ASP A 68 14.45 -13.78 13.35
N THR A 69 14.18 -14.87 14.08
CA THR A 69 15.20 -15.55 14.92
C THR A 69 15.84 -16.74 14.21
N ASP A 70 15.11 -17.39 13.29
CA ASP A 70 15.60 -18.55 12.55
C ASP A 70 16.25 -18.22 11.19
N GLY A 71 16.05 -17.00 10.69
CA GLY A 71 16.66 -16.47 9.47
C GLY A 71 15.92 -16.85 8.19
N ASP A 72 14.63 -17.18 8.26
CA ASP A 72 13.84 -17.58 7.09
C ASP A 72 13.32 -16.41 6.23
N GLY A 73 13.44 -15.17 6.73
CA GLY A 73 13.01 -13.93 6.08
C GLY A 73 11.64 -13.40 6.54
N TYR A 74 10.91 -14.18 7.33
CA TYR A 74 9.68 -13.80 7.99
C TYR A 74 9.91 -13.55 9.48
N LEU A 75 8.95 -12.88 10.14
CA LEU A 75 8.98 -12.71 11.59
C LEU A 75 8.34 -13.92 12.27
N ASP A 76 8.93 -14.40 13.36
CA ASP A 76 8.62 -15.67 14.03
C ASP A 76 7.12 -15.86 14.36
N ASN A 77 6.38 -14.77 14.62
CA ASN A 77 4.97 -14.81 15.02
C ASN A 77 3.98 -14.47 13.88
N TYR A 78 4.45 -14.30 12.65
CA TYR A 78 3.57 -14.11 11.49
C TYR A 78 2.78 -15.39 11.18
N ASN A 79 1.44 -15.29 11.06
CA ASN A 79 0.59 -16.41 10.67
C ASN A 79 -0.10 -16.13 9.33
N PRO A 80 0.27 -16.81 8.23
CA PRO A 80 -0.32 -16.57 6.91
C PRO A 80 -1.80 -16.97 6.78
N ASN A 81 -2.36 -17.68 7.78
CA ASN A 81 -3.79 -18.03 7.83
C ASN A 81 -4.65 -16.93 8.47
N VAL A 82 -4.04 -15.86 9.01
CA VAL A 82 -4.73 -14.69 9.57
C VAL A 82 -4.68 -13.58 8.54
N SER A 83 -5.82 -12.98 8.20
CA SER A 83 -5.89 -11.74 7.41
C SER A 83 -5.51 -10.57 8.30
N TYR A 84 -4.41 -9.89 7.98
CA TYR A 84 -3.99 -8.64 8.61
C TYR A 84 -4.43 -7.48 7.72
N GLU A 85 -5.34 -6.67 8.22
CA GLU A 85 -5.84 -5.49 7.52
C GLU A 85 -4.81 -4.35 7.52
N GLY A 86 -4.76 -3.56 6.46
CA GLY A 86 -3.81 -2.47 6.33
C GLY A 86 -3.60 -2.01 4.89
N TYR A 87 -2.54 -1.24 4.67
CA TYR A 87 -2.27 -0.56 3.39
C TYR A 87 -2.25 -1.46 2.16
N PHE A 88 -1.89 -2.73 2.30
CA PHE A 88 -1.74 -3.70 1.21
C PHE A 88 -2.95 -4.63 1.16
N ASN A 89 -3.27 -5.18 -0.01
CA ASN A 89 -4.31 -6.20 -0.11
C ASN A 89 -3.79 -7.56 0.41
N PRO A 90 -4.41 -8.20 1.40
CA PRO A 90 -3.94 -9.49 1.93
C PRO A 90 -3.80 -10.59 0.88
N SER A 91 -4.61 -10.56 -0.18
CA SER A 91 -4.64 -11.59 -1.23
C SER A 91 -3.67 -11.35 -2.40
N LYS A 92 -3.00 -10.20 -2.45
CA LYS A 92 -2.10 -9.82 -3.55
C LYS A 92 -0.63 -10.01 -3.18
N ILE A 93 0.21 -10.12 -4.21
CA ILE A 93 1.66 -10.22 -4.09
C ILE A 93 2.28 -8.92 -4.59
N TYR A 94 3.33 -8.47 -3.90
CA TYR A 94 4.03 -7.22 -4.17
C TYR A 94 5.53 -7.45 -4.28
N LYS A 95 6.20 -6.58 -5.02
CA LYS A 95 7.66 -6.55 -5.14
C LYS A 95 8.18 -5.16 -4.82
N LEU A 96 9.26 -5.09 -4.04
CA LEU A 96 9.94 -3.84 -3.77
C LEU A 96 10.77 -3.40 -5.00
N ASP A 97 10.52 -2.18 -5.48
CA ASP A 97 11.27 -1.57 -6.58
C ASP A 97 12.60 -0.94 -6.10
N ALA A 98 13.41 -0.47 -7.04
CA ALA A 98 14.70 0.15 -6.74
C ALA A 98 14.60 1.51 -6.01
N ASN A 99 13.41 2.10 -5.92
CA ASN A 99 13.12 3.36 -5.24
C ASN A 99 12.52 3.15 -3.83
N GLY A 100 12.30 1.90 -3.41
CA GLY A 100 11.69 1.56 -2.13
C GLY A 100 10.16 1.58 -2.14
N ILE A 101 9.53 1.47 -3.31
CA ILE A 101 8.07 1.42 -3.50
C ILE A 101 7.67 -0.02 -3.78
N TYR A 102 6.61 -0.50 -3.13
CA TYR A 102 6.04 -1.81 -3.44
C TYR A 102 5.08 -1.71 -4.63
N GLU A 103 5.36 -2.47 -5.69
CA GLU A 103 4.51 -2.59 -6.87
C GLU A 103 3.78 -3.94 -6.83
N GLU A 104 2.47 -3.97 -7.08
CA GLU A 104 1.71 -5.22 -7.21
C GLU A 104 2.25 -6.02 -8.41
N THR A 105 2.38 -7.33 -8.23
CA THR A 105 2.94 -8.20 -9.26
C THR A 105 2.32 -9.58 -9.23
N THR A 106 2.30 -10.25 -10.37
CA THR A 106 1.86 -11.64 -10.48
C THR A 106 3.07 -12.57 -10.40
N PRO A 107 3.11 -13.55 -9.48
CA PRO A 107 4.18 -14.54 -9.45
C PRO A 107 4.18 -15.34 -10.76
N THR A 108 5.36 -15.63 -11.29
CA THR A 108 5.54 -16.43 -12.51
C THR A 108 5.25 -17.92 -12.29
N GLY A 109 5.13 -18.35 -11.04
CA GLY A 109 4.95 -19.74 -10.63
C GLY A 109 6.27 -20.50 -10.55
N VAL A 110 7.41 -19.83 -10.73
CA VAL A 110 8.74 -20.41 -10.60
C VAL A 110 9.21 -20.18 -9.16
N PRO A 111 9.34 -21.22 -8.31
CA PRO A 111 9.72 -21.04 -6.92
C PRO A 111 11.07 -20.33 -6.80
N CYS A 112 11.22 -19.46 -5.81
CA CYS A 112 12.50 -18.84 -5.54
C CYS A 112 13.52 -19.91 -5.13
N THR A 113 14.61 -20.02 -5.89
CA THR A 113 15.72 -20.93 -5.62
C THR A 113 17.03 -20.14 -5.59
N CYS A 114 17.62 -20.01 -4.41
CA CYS A 114 18.95 -19.43 -4.23
C CYS A 114 20.02 -20.52 -4.32
N THR A 115 21.05 -20.27 -5.13
CA THR A 115 22.19 -21.17 -5.27
C THR A 115 23.49 -20.41 -5.11
N CYS A 116 24.44 -21.01 -4.39
CA CYS A 116 25.73 -20.37 -4.16
C CYS A 116 26.61 -20.43 -5.41
N ILE A 117 26.85 -19.28 -6.03
CA ILE A 117 27.70 -19.14 -7.23
C ILE A 117 29.17 -18.89 -6.87
N ARG A 118 29.47 -18.37 -5.68
CA ARG A 118 30.85 -18.11 -5.24
C ARG A 118 31.12 -18.62 -3.83
N TRP A 119 32.06 -19.56 -3.75
CA TRP A 119 32.44 -20.25 -2.52
C TRP A 119 33.77 -19.76 -1.97
N ARG A 120 33.87 -19.66 -0.64
CA ARG A 120 35.11 -19.38 0.08
C ARG A 120 35.48 -20.56 0.96
N CYS A 121 36.58 -21.22 0.64
CA CYS A 121 37.09 -22.32 1.46
C CYS A 121 37.63 -21.81 2.81
N ARG A 122 37.32 -22.53 3.89
CA ARG A 122 37.87 -22.29 5.24
C ARG A 122 38.26 -23.59 5.94
N ASN A 123 39.17 -23.47 6.90
CA ASN A 123 39.60 -24.59 7.76
C ASN A 123 38.66 -24.87 8.93
N PHE A 124 37.81 -23.90 9.28
CA PHE A 124 36.85 -23.93 10.40
C PHE A 124 35.48 -23.46 9.94
N ASN A 125 34.42 -24.00 10.54
CA ASN A 125 33.05 -23.50 10.38
C ASN A 125 32.80 -22.41 11.43
N TRP A 126 32.38 -21.22 11.00
CA TRP A 126 32.03 -20.08 11.87
C TRP A 126 30.52 -19.77 11.82
N GLY A 127 29.71 -20.74 11.36
CA GLY A 127 28.32 -20.53 10.95
C GLY A 127 28.21 -20.36 9.43
N GLY A 128 27.09 -20.78 8.84
CA GLY A 128 26.79 -20.61 7.41
C GLY A 128 27.70 -21.37 6.41
N CYS A 129 28.58 -22.26 6.87
CA CYS A 129 29.44 -23.05 5.99
C CYS A 129 29.02 -24.53 5.96
N VAL A 130 29.04 -25.14 4.78
CA VAL A 130 28.72 -26.57 4.59
C VAL A 130 29.99 -27.40 4.31
N TRP A 131 29.96 -28.66 4.76
CA TRP A 131 31.07 -29.59 4.54
C TRP A 131 31.19 -29.94 3.05
N HIS A 132 32.40 -29.85 2.51
CA HIS A 132 32.71 -29.94 1.07
C HIS A 132 31.97 -28.96 0.13
N GLY A 133 31.38 -27.87 0.67
CA GLY A 133 30.75 -26.82 -0.14
C GLY A 133 31.67 -26.27 -1.23
N GLY A 134 31.15 -26.10 -2.44
CA GLY A 134 31.91 -25.58 -3.58
C GLY A 134 33.15 -26.40 -3.99
N GLY A 135 33.25 -27.66 -3.58
CA GLY A 135 34.44 -28.49 -3.81
C GLY A 135 35.61 -28.24 -2.84
N CYS A 136 35.41 -27.48 -1.76
CA CYS A 136 36.43 -27.22 -0.75
C CYS A 136 36.83 -28.49 0.03
N SER A 137 38.09 -28.65 0.39
CA SER A 137 38.60 -29.85 1.10
C SER A 137 38.05 -30.05 2.53
N ARG A 138 37.41 -29.03 3.11
CA ARG A 138 36.76 -29.08 4.44
C ARG A 138 35.44 -28.31 4.43
N TRP A 139 35.50 -26.99 4.65
CA TRP A 139 34.32 -26.13 4.70
C TRP A 139 34.30 -25.20 3.49
N GLY A 140 33.20 -25.22 2.76
CA GLY A 140 32.84 -24.15 1.83
C GLY A 140 31.82 -23.25 2.51
N CYS A 141 32.13 -21.97 2.61
CA CYS A 141 31.17 -20.94 3.02
C CYS A 141 30.69 -20.22 1.77
N CYS A 142 29.38 -19.98 1.62
CA CYS A 142 28.94 -19.13 0.52
C CYS A 142 29.36 -17.67 0.77
N ILE A 143 29.74 -16.96 -0.29
CA ILE A 143 30.05 -15.53 -0.26
C ILE A 143 29.41 -14.74 -1.42
N GLU A 144 28.59 -15.40 -2.24
CA GLU A 144 27.75 -14.81 -3.28
C GLU A 144 26.72 -15.85 -3.72
N GLU A 145 25.45 -15.51 -3.56
CA GLU A 145 24.32 -16.34 -3.97
C GLU A 145 23.63 -15.69 -5.16
N GLN A 146 23.18 -16.53 -6.09
CA GLN A 146 22.32 -16.13 -7.19
C GLN A 146 20.99 -16.83 -7.02
N CYS A 147 19.94 -16.04 -6.89
CA CYS A 147 18.58 -16.53 -6.79
C CYS A 147 17.85 -16.41 -8.13
N THR A 148 17.08 -17.44 -8.49
CA THR A 148 16.27 -17.47 -9.71
C THR A 148 14.84 -17.90 -9.39
N GLY A 149 13.88 -17.33 -10.12
CA GLY A 149 12.45 -17.50 -9.88
C GLY A 149 11.83 -16.28 -9.20
N ASP A 150 10.69 -16.49 -8.57
CA ASP A 150 9.86 -15.50 -7.87
C ASP A 150 10.47 -15.05 -6.53
N CYS A 151 11.69 -14.51 -6.57
CA CYS A 151 12.43 -14.05 -5.40
C CYS A 151 12.16 -12.57 -5.07
N ASN A 152 12.14 -12.24 -3.79
CA ASN A 152 11.80 -10.91 -3.25
C ASN A 152 10.35 -10.51 -3.60
N LEU A 153 9.43 -11.48 -3.52
CA LEU A 153 7.99 -11.28 -3.63
C LEU A 153 7.36 -11.46 -2.24
N GLU A 154 6.63 -10.45 -1.78
CA GLU A 154 5.99 -10.46 -0.47
C GLU A 154 4.47 -10.45 -0.61
N SER A 155 3.78 -11.22 0.23
CA SER A 155 2.32 -11.12 0.33
C SER A 155 1.92 -9.80 0.98
N GLY A 156 0.85 -9.16 0.47
CA GLY A 156 0.31 -7.96 1.12
C GLY A 156 -0.12 -8.21 2.57
N ASN A 157 -0.50 -9.45 2.89
CA ASN A 157 -0.81 -9.88 4.25
C ASN A 157 0.40 -9.76 5.19
N TYR A 158 1.58 -10.24 4.76
CA TYR A 158 2.82 -10.07 5.51
C TYR A 158 3.26 -8.60 5.54
N LEU A 159 3.10 -7.86 4.43
CA LEU A 159 3.43 -6.44 4.42
C LEU A 159 2.55 -5.62 5.37
N ASN A 160 1.27 -5.96 5.56
CA ASN A 160 0.43 -5.39 6.61
C ASN A 160 0.93 -5.76 8.01
N TYR A 161 1.22 -7.04 8.26
CA TYR A 161 1.79 -7.53 9.51
C TYR A 161 3.06 -6.78 9.91
N LEU A 162 3.99 -6.64 8.97
CA LEU A 162 5.30 -6.01 9.12
C LEU A 162 5.22 -4.49 9.22
N ASN A 163 4.33 -3.82 8.47
CA ASN A 163 4.38 -2.37 8.32
C ASN A 163 3.42 -1.57 9.19
N MET A 164 2.18 -2.04 9.40
CA MET A 164 1.12 -1.26 10.06
C MET A 164 1.48 -0.81 11.47
N ALA A 165 1.31 0.49 11.77
CA ALA A 165 1.32 0.99 13.14
C ALA A 165 -0.10 1.05 13.73
N ARG A 166 -0.21 1.16 15.06
CA ARG A 166 -1.50 1.22 15.76
C ARG A 166 -2.35 2.44 15.38
N ILE A 167 -1.71 3.58 15.14
CA ILE A 167 -2.38 4.79 14.62
C ILE A 167 -2.92 4.60 13.20
N ASP A 168 -2.29 3.72 12.41
CA ASP A 168 -2.70 3.46 11.03
C ASP A 168 -3.89 2.51 10.98
N LEU A 169 -4.01 1.56 11.91
CA LEU A 169 -5.25 0.80 12.10
C LEU A 169 -6.41 1.68 12.60
N LEU A 170 -6.14 2.65 13.49
CA LEU A 170 -7.18 3.59 13.90
C LEU A 170 -7.67 4.42 12.70
N ARG A 171 -6.75 4.92 11.87
CA ARG A 171 -7.08 5.60 10.61
C ARG A 171 -7.90 4.68 9.70
N TRP A 172 -7.41 3.47 9.42
CA TRP A 172 -8.11 2.47 8.60
C TRP A 172 -9.55 2.23 9.04
N ALA A 173 -9.78 2.09 10.35
CA ALA A 173 -11.10 1.86 10.92
C ALA A 173 -12.04 3.07 10.80
N ILE A 174 -11.54 4.31 10.92
CA ILE A 174 -12.38 5.52 10.75
C ILE A 174 -12.59 5.91 9.29
N THR A 175 -11.75 5.43 8.36
CA THR A 175 -11.85 5.74 6.92
C THR A 175 -12.60 4.69 6.11
N GLY A 176 -13.02 3.58 6.73
CA GLY A 176 -13.64 2.45 6.03
C GLY A 176 -12.67 1.61 5.21
N GLY A 177 -11.36 1.75 5.40
CA GLY A 177 -10.32 1.02 4.68
C GLY A 177 -9.62 1.84 3.60
N THR A 178 -9.46 1.24 2.41
CA THR A 178 -8.77 1.84 1.26
C THR A 178 -9.55 3.03 0.68
N PRO A 179 -8.91 4.18 0.40
CA PRO A 179 -9.58 5.24 -0.35
C PRO A 179 -9.82 4.76 -1.79
N SER A 180 -11.00 5.05 -2.35
CA SER A 180 -11.40 4.61 -3.70
C SER A 180 -10.52 5.18 -4.81
N SER A 181 -9.93 6.35 -4.57
CA SER A 181 -9.08 7.04 -5.54
C SER A 181 -8.07 7.97 -4.86
N CYS A 182 -6.91 8.14 -5.50
CA CYS A 182 -5.95 9.20 -5.18
C CYS A 182 -6.11 10.38 -6.16
N THR A 183 -7.25 11.09 -6.12
CA THR A 183 -7.43 12.30 -6.94
C THR A 183 -6.62 13.47 -6.38
N GLY A 184 -5.34 13.56 -6.76
CA GLY A 184 -4.48 14.68 -6.39
C GLY A 184 -3.12 14.62 -7.09
N SER A 185 -2.59 15.76 -7.48
CA SER A 185 -1.31 15.85 -8.22
C SER A 185 -0.06 15.57 -7.35
N GLN A 186 -0.21 15.35 -6.03
CA GLN A 186 0.87 15.37 -5.04
C GLN A 186 1.96 14.32 -5.33
N THR A 187 3.23 14.70 -5.15
CA THR A 187 4.35 13.76 -5.24
C THR A 187 4.36 12.81 -4.04
N PHE A 188 4.48 11.50 -4.31
CA PHE A 188 4.49 10.46 -3.30
C PHE A 188 5.73 10.59 -2.41
N ASN A 189 5.54 10.45 -1.09
CA ASN A 189 6.63 10.29 -0.13
C ASN A 189 6.46 8.92 0.54
N SER A 190 7.55 8.15 0.64
CA SER A 190 7.57 6.67 0.56
C SER A 190 6.96 5.88 1.73
N GLY A 191 6.20 6.51 2.63
CA GLY A 191 5.69 5.88 3.86
C GLY A 191 4.18 5.72 4.00
N TYR A 192 3.35 6.35 3.15
CA TYR A 192 1.93 6.60 3.50
C TYR A 192 0.89 6.51 2.36
N CYS A 193 1.14 5.73 1.30
CA CYS A 193 0.15 5.52 0.23
C CYS A 193 -0.11 4.03 -0.05
N ASN A 194 -1.37 3.71 -0.33
CA ASN A 194 -1.82 2.37 -0.69
C ASN A 194 -1.27 1.97 -2.08
N PRO A 195 -0.49 0.87 -2.19
CA PRO A 195 0.04 0.37 -3.45
C PRO A 195 -0.98 -0.40 -4.31
N GLU A 196 -2.29 -0.24 -4.11
CA GLU A 196 -3.34 -0.63 -5.05
C GLU A 196 -3.80 0.50 -5.99
N LEU A 197 -3.43 1.76 -5.71
CA LEU A 197 -3.97 2.93 -6.43
C LEU A 197 -3.15 3.35 -7.66
N TRP A 198 -2.32 2.44 -8.17
CA TRP A 198 -1.44 2.64 -9.33
C TRP A 198 -2.11 2.29 -10.67
N ASP A 199 -3.09 1.39 -10.69
CA ASP A 199 -3.75 0.88 -11.91
C ASP A 199 -5.14 1.52 -12.17
N GLN A 200 -5.37 2.75 -11.68
CA GLN A 200 -6.62 3.46 -11.91
C GLN A 200 -6.58 4.22 -13.25
N PRO A 201 -7.67 4.21 -14.06
CA PRO A 201 -7.69 4.85 -15.38
C PRO A 201 -7.33 6.34 -15.33
N GLY A 202 -6.21 6.70 -15.97
CA GLY A 202 -5.69 8.08 -16.02
C GLY A 202 -4.33 8.29 -15.33
N ASN A 203 -3.71 7.23 -14.78
CA ASN A 203 -2.41 7.30 -14.10
C ASN A 203 -1.25 6.72 -14.94
N ASP A 204 -1.10 7.19 -16.19
CA ASP A 204 -0.20 6.61 -17.22
C ASP A 204 1.32 6.74 -16.94
N VAL A 205 1.74 7.22 -15.76
CA VAL A 205 3.15 7.50 -15.43
C VAL A 205 3.47 7.10 -13.99
N LYS A 206 4.55 6.35 -13.77
CA LYS A 206 5.11 6.06 -12.43
C LYS A 206 5.29 7.36 -11.64
N VAL A 207 4.57 7.53 -10.53
CA VAL A 207 4.43 8.86 -9.90
C VAL A 207 5.65 9.22 -9.04
N GLY A 208 6.67 9.76 -9.71
CA GLY A 208 7.82 10.45 -9.09
C GLY A 208 7.84 11.97 -9.33
N ASN A 209 6.76 12.53 -9.86
CA ASN A 209 6.63 13.96 -10.25
C ASN A 209 5.15 14.38 -10.18
N VAL A 210 4.73 15.59 -9.76
CA VAL A 210 5.27 16.65 -8.88
C VAL A 210 4.06 17.43 -8.35
N CYS A 211 3.91 17.64 -7.03
CA CYS A 211 3.17 18.80 -6.49
C CYS A 211 3.40 19.10 -4.99
N ASN A 212 2.82 20.23 -4.58
CA ASN A 212 3.15 20.99 -3.38
C ASN A 212 2.04 20.99 -2.30
N ASN A 213 2.49 21.10 -1.05
CA ASN A 213 1.78 21.24 0.23
C ASN A 213 0.45 22.04 0.22
N ASN A 214 -0.68 21.43 -0.15
CA ASN A 214 -1.99 21.84 0.39
C ASN A 214 -3.08 20.77 0.18
N LEU A 215 -3.86 20.56 1.25
CA LEU A 215 -5.05 19.71 1.37
C LEU A 215 -4.91 18.26 0.88
N MET A 216 -4.65 17.35 1.82
CA MET A 216 -5.04 15.95 1.69
C MET A 216 -6.55 15.85 1.98
N LEU A 217 -7.38 15.88 0.92
CA LEU A 217 -8.82 15.65 1.03
C LEU A 217 -9.08 14.15 0.91
N MET A 218 -9.57 13.54 1.98
CA MET A 218 -9.87 12.11 2.04
C MET A 218 -11.34 11.90 1.67
N VAL A 219 -11.58 11.30 0.51
CA VAL A 219 -12.92 10.86 0.10
C VAL A 219 -13.19 9.50 0.73
N MET A 220 -14.18 9.44 1.62
CA MET A 220 -14.86 8.19 1.94
C MET A 220 -16.04 8.05 0.97
N GLU A 221 -16.13 6.91 0.28
CA GLU A 221 -17.28 6.54 -0.55
C GLU A 221 -18.37 5.79 0.23
#